data_AF-A0AA97HW34-F1
#
_entry.id   AF-A0AA97HW34-F1
#
_cell.length_a   1.000
_cell.length_b   1.000
_cell.length_c   1.000
_cell.angle_alpha   90.00
_cell.angle_beta   90.00
_cell.angle_gamma   90.00
#
_symmetry.space_group_name_H-M   'P 1'
#
loop_
_entity.id
_entity.type
_entity.pdbx_description
1 polymer ?
#
loop_
_entity_poly.entity_id
_entity_poly.type
_entity_poly.pdbx_seq_one_letter_code
_entity_poly.pdbx_strand_id
1 'polypeptide(L)'
;METNQYKQLTKKSEIKRKPRTKPLPKATQKYLEAEETLFQELEENLIGYRRKFQFESTRNWRFDFYIVKLNLLIEIVGSPWAVGRGGKKIANSFNKYDLAEDMGYKIERFDPHTVESGQVIRWINSQLERLEDGPDQTIPTDGSN
;
A
#
# COMPACT_ATOMS: atom_id res chain seq x y z
N MET A 1 -12.96 50.33 12.51
CA MET A 1 -12.38 49.84 13.77
C MET A 1 -10.90 49.64 13.54
N GLU A 2 -10.08 50.49 14.13
CA GLU A 2 -8.63 50.37 14.05
C GLU A 2 -8.22 49.07 14.76
N THR A 3 -7.48 48.21 14.08
CA THR A 3 -7.15 46.83 14.50
C THR A 3 -6.52 46.77 15.90
N ASN A 4 -5.88 47.87 16.28
CA ASN A 4 -5.26 48.10 17.58
C ASN A 4 -6.28 48.19 18.72
N GLN A 5 -7.40 48.91 18.55
CA GLN A 5 -8.46 49.02 19.57
C GLN A 5 -9.17 47.68 19.82
N TYR A 6 -9.49 46.93 18.76
CA TYR A 6 -10.14 45.61 18.90
C TYR A 6 -9.26 44.62 19.67
N LYS A 7 -7.96 44.60 19.39
CA LYS A 7 -6.99 43.74 20.08
C LYS A 7 -6.79 44.16 21.54
N GLN A 8 -6.77 45.46 21.84
CA GLN A 8 -6.70 45.99 23.20
C GLN A 8 -7.92 45.59 24.04
N LEU A 9 -9.14 45.70 23.47
CA LEU A 9 -10.39 45.40 24.17
C LEU A 9 -10.65 43.90 24.33
N THR A 10 -10.35 43.09 23.30
CA THR A 10 -10.72 41.67 23.28
C THR A 10 -9.57 40.73 23.66
N LYS A 11 -8.33 41.23 23.72
CA LYS A 11 -7.08 40.44 23.80
C LYS A 11 -6.94 39.38 22.71
N LYS A 12 -7.79 39.41 21.68
CA LYS A 12 -7.79 38.46 20.57
C LYS A 12 -7.09 39.09 19.38
N SER A 13 -6.19 38.33 18.77
CA SER A 13 -5.66 38.67 17.46
C SER A 13 -6.74 38.49 16.40
N GLU A 14 -6.60 39.19 15.28
CA GLU A 14 -7.49 38.99 14.13
C GLU A 14 -7.45 37.54 13.66
N ILE A 15 -8.62 37.02 13.31
CA ILE A 15 -8.76 35.67 12.77
C ILE A 15 -8.01 35.63 11.44
N LYS A 16 -6.84 34.99 11.45
CA LYS A 16 -6.06 34.75 10.22
C LYS A 16 -6.89 33.86 9.29
N ARG A 17 -7.53 34.46 8.29
CA ARG A 17 -8.21 33.75 7.20
C ARG A 17 -7.15 33.14 6.28
N LYS A 18 -6.49 32.06 6.70
CA LYS A 18 -5.67 31.28 5.78
C LYS A 18 -6.60 30.71 4.70
N PRO A 19 -6.29 30.86 3.40
CA PRO A 19 -7.07 30.21 2.36
C PRO A 19 -7.09 28.69 2.64
N ARG A 20 -8.29 28.12 2.73
CA ARG A 20 -8.50 26.67 2.94
C ARG A 20 -8.18 25.85 1.69
N THR A 21 -7.96 26.52 0.56
CA THR A 21 -7.54 25.93 -0.71
C THR A 21 -6.03 25.68 -0.73
N LYS A 22 -5.55 24.79 0.14
CA LYS A 22 -4.30 24.10 -0.17
C LYS A 22 -4.67 22.93 -1.09
N PRO A 23 -4.05 22.78 -2.27
CA PRO A 23 -4.27 21.58 -3.08
C PRO A 23 -3.95 20.37 -2.20
N LEU A 24 -4.72 19.30 -2.35
CA LEU A 24 -4.37 18.04 -1.69
C LEU A 24 -2.94 17.70 -2.10
N PRO A 25 -2.10 17.21 -1.16
CA PRO A 25 -0.77 16.76 -1.53
C PRO A 25 -0.93 15.71 -2.63
N LYS A 26 -0.47 16.05 -3.84
CA LYS A 26 -0.40 15.12 -4.96
C LYS A 26 0.49 13.97 -4.52
N ALA A 27 0.23 12.76 -5.03
CA ALA A 27 1.13 11.63 -4.80
C ALA A 27 2.57 12.08 -5.08
N THR A 28 3.48 11.76 -4.17
CA THR A 28 4.89 12.13 -4.32
C THR A 28 5.37 11.53 -5.64
N GLN A 29 6.09 12.31 -6.46
CA GLN A 29 6.61 11.88 -7.76
C GLN A 29 7.26 10.48 -7.69
N LYS A 30 8.03 10.21 -6.63
CA LYS A 30 8.62 8.90 -6.31
C LYS A 30 7.63 7.73 -6.23
N TYR A 31 6.45 7.94 -5.65
CA TYR A 31 5.43 6.89 -5.61
C TYR A 31 4.93 6.57 -7.03
N LEU A 32 4.71 7.59 -7.86
CA LEU A 32 4.23 7.39 -9.23
C LEU A 32 5.28 6.68 -10.08
N GLU A 33 6.54 7.07 -9.92
CA GLU A 33 7.69 6.43 -10.58
C GLU A 33 7.82 4.97 -10.14
N ALA A 34 7.75 4.69 -8.84
CA ALA A 34 7.78 3.31 -8.34
C ALA A 34 6.58 2.46 -8.78
N GLU A 35 5.34 2.99 -8.76
CA GLU A 35 4.16 2.27 -9.24
C GLU A 35 4.32 1.87 -10.71
N GLU A 36 4.78 2.80 -11.54
CA GLU A 36 4.97 2.53 -12.97
C GLU A 36 6.15 1.58 -13.23
N THR A 37 7.22 1.69 -12.44
CA THR A 37 8.38 0.80 -12.53
C THR A 37 7.98 -0.64 -12.23
N LEU A 38 7.27 -0.87 -11.12
CA LEU A 38 6.81 -2.22 -10.76
C LEU A 38 5.85 -2.79 -11.79
N PHE A 39 4.95 -1.95 -12.33
CA PHE A 39 4.05 -2.36 -13.40
C PHE A 39 4.81 -2.86 -14.63
N GLN A 40 5.81 -2.10 -15.09
CA GLN A 40 6.64 -2.46 -16.23
C GLN A 40 7.44 -3.74 -15.96
N GLU A 41 8.05 -3.87 -14.78
CA GLU A 41 8.79 -5.08 -14.38
C GLU A 41 7.90 -6.32 -14.36
N LEU A 42 6.66 -6.21 -13.86
CA LEU A 42 5.71 -7.33 -13.82
C LEU A 42 5.29 -7.78 -15.23
N GLU A 43 5.06 -6.83 -16.15
CA GLU A 43 4.79 -7.12 -17.56
C GLU A 43 5.97 -7.82 -18.24
N GLU A 44 7.19 -7.30 -18.04
CA GLU A 44 8.41 -7.88 -18.63
C GLU A 44 8.69 -9.30 -18.15
N ASN A 45 8.36 -9.60 -16.90
CA ASN A 45 8.50 -10.94 -16.32
C ASN A 45 7.27 -11.83 -16.58
N LEU A 46 6.26 -11.35 -17.33
CA LEU A 46 5.02 -12.07 -17.65
C LEU A 46 4.27 -12.57 -16.40
N ILE A 47 4.30 -11.79 -15.32
CA ILE A 47 3.66 -12.14 -14.05
C ILE A 47 2.23 -11.64 -14.07
N GLY A 48 1.26 -12.52 -13.79
CA GLY A 48 -0.15 -12.12 -13.71
C GLY A 48 -0.42 -11.19 -12.51
N TYR A 49 -0.84 -9.95 -12.77
CA TYR A 49 -1.20 -8.98 -11.72
C TYR A 49 -2.55 -8.27 -11.97
N ARG A 50 -3.07 -7.61 -10.94
CA ARG A 50 -4.15 -6.61 -11.04
C ARG A 50 -3.73 -5.32 -10.34
N ARG A 51 -3.83 -4.19 -11.04
CA ARG A 51 -3.63 -2.86 -10.45
C ARG A 51 -4.82 -2.46 -9.61
N LYS A 52 -4.58 -1.63 -8.59
CA LYS A 52 -5.64 -0.92 -7.87
C LYS A 52 -6.71 -1.89 -7.31
N PHE A 53 -6.25 -3.05 -6.84
CA PHE A 53 -7.13 -4.15 -6.49
C PHE A 53 -7.92 -3.86 -5.21
N GLN A 54 -9.23 -4.02 -5.31
CA GLN A 54 -10.17 -3.98 -4.20
C GLN A 54 -10.64 -5.42 -3.93
N PHE A 55 -10.25 -5.95 -2.78
CA PHE A 55 -10.57 -7.33 -2.40
C PHE A 55 -11.95 -7.44 -1.73
N GLU A 56 -12.42 -6.35 -1.11
CA GLU A 56 -13.70 -6.27 -0.42
C GLU A 56 -14.55 -5.16 -1.06
N SER A 57 -15.74 -5.52 -1.56
CA SER A 57 -16.61 -4.58 -2.27
C SER A 57 -17.30 -3.56 -1.34
N THR A 58 -17.56 -3.97 -0.09
CA THR A 58 -18.30 -3.15 0.88
C THR A 58 -17.47 -2.00 1.44
N ARG A 59 -16.14 -2.13 1.43
CA ARG A 59 -15.21 -1.13 1.95
C ARG A 59 -14.37 -0.57 0.81
N ASN A 60 -14.12 0.73 0.80
CA ASN A 60 -13.28 1.40 -0.20
C ASN A 60 -11.77 1.15 0.02
N TRP A 61 -11.40 -0.08 0.40
CA TRP A 61 -10.03 -0.49 0.64
C TRP A 61 -9.39 -0.98 -0.64
N ARG A 62 -8.18 -0.51 -0.89
CA ARG A 62 -7.46 -0.78 -2.12
C ARG A 62 -6.00 -1.10 -1.83
N PHE A 63 -5.45 -2.03 -2.59
CA PHE A 63 -4.02 -2.29 -2.71
C PHE A 63 -3.52 -1.81 -4.08
N ASP A 64 -2.23 -1.55 -4.19
CA ASP A 64 -1.67 -1.02 -5.44
C ASP A 64 -1.54 -2.13 -6.47
N PHE A 65 -1.08 -3.31 -6.05
CA PHE A 65 -1.01 -4.50 -6.89
C PHE A 65 -1.54 -5.74 -6.18
N TYR A 66 -2.08 -6.67 -6.96
CA TYR A 66 -2.39 -8.03 -6.56
C TYR A 66 -1.70 -9.00 -7.51
N ILE A 67 -0.80 -9.84 -7.00
CA ILE A 67 -0.11 -10.88 -7.75
C ILE A 67 -0.90 -12.18 -7.62
N VAL A 68 -1.53 -12.59 -8.73
CA VAL A 68 -2.58 -13.62 -8.73
C VAL A 68 -2.04 -14.97 -8.30
N LYS A 69 -0.89 -15.39 -8.85
CA LYS A 69 -0.31 -16.72 -8.61
C LYS A 69 0.18 -16.90 -7.17
N LEU A 70 0.57 -15.83 -6.49
CA LEU A 70 1.05 -15.85 -5.11
C LEU A 70 -0.03 -15.57 -4.07
N ASN A 71 -1.25 -15.24 -4.50
CA ASN A 71 -2.30 -14.65 -3.67
C ASN A 71 -1.78 -13.46 -2.81
N LEU A 72 -0.96 -12.60 -3.41
CA LEU A 72 -0.18 -11.56 -2.72
C LEU A 72 -0.69 -10.16 -3.05
N LEU A 73 -0.95 -9.36 -2.02
CA LEU A 73 -1.33 -7.96 -2.08
C LEU A 73 -0.12 -7.08 -1.76
N ILE A 74 0.15 -6.11 -2.62
CA ILE A 74 1.29 -5.20 -2.49
C ILE A 74 0.80 -3.77 -2.30
N GLU A 75 1.41 -3.07 -1.35
CA GLU A 75 1.18 -1.63 -1.10
C GLU A 75 2.51 -0.87 -1.13
N ILE A 76 2.57 0.20 -1.92
CA ILE A 76 3.76 1.05 -2.04
C ILE A 76 3.64 2.20 -1.03
N VAL A 77 4.50 2.20 0.00
CA VAL A 77 4.38 3.13 1.12
C VAL A 77 5.02 4.47 0.77
N GLY A 78 4.18 5.49 0.59
CA GLY A 78 4.63 6.88 0.45
C GLY A 78 5.14 7.46 1.78
N SER A 79 6.44 7.30 2.06
CA SER A 79 7.14 7.73 3.29
C SER A 79 6.70 7.03 4.60
N PRO A 80 7.63 6.41 5.34
CA PRO A 80 7.34 5.73 6.62
C PRO A 80 6.73 6.61 7.72
N TRP A 81 6.89 7.94 7.63
CA TRP A 81 6.60 8.90 8.71
C TRP A 81 5.24 9.62 8.62
N ALA A 82 4.26 9.08 7.89
CA ALA A 82 2.92 9.68 7.80
C ALA A 82 1.99 9.38 9.01
N VAL A 83 2.53 9.09 10.19
CA VAL A 83 1.77 8.75 11.42
C VAL A 83 1.18 9.97 12.18
N GLY A 84 1.15 11.16 11.56
CA GLY A 84 0.79 12.41 12.24
C GLY A 84 -0.69 12.83 12.22
N ARG A 85 -1.63 12.04 11.66
CA ARG A 85 -3.05 12.47 11.53
C ARG A 85 -4.06 11.41 12.02
N GLY A 86 -4.26 11.39 13.34
CA GLY A 86 -5.49 10.97 14.00
C GLY A 86 -5.65 9.45 14.19
N GLY A 87 -5.57 8.99 15.45
CA GLY A 87 -5.65 7.58 15.85
C GLY A 87 -6.87 6.79 15.37
N LYS A 88 -7.93 7.45 14.87
CA LYS A 88 -9.09 6.80 14.25
C LYS A 88 -8.80 6.19 12.88
N LYS A 89 -7.80 6.69 12.13
CA LYS A 89 -7.36 6.09 10.86
C LYS A 89 -6.53 4.83 11.08
N ILE A 90 -5.75 4.79 12.15
CA ILE A 90 -4.89 3.66 12.52
C ILE A 90 -5.75 2.44 12.87
N ALA A 91 -6.82 2.62 13.65
CA ALA A 91 -7.77 1.54 13.96
C ALA A 91 -8.48 0.96 12.73
N ASN A 92 -8.70 1.78 11.69
CA ASN A 92 -9.34 1.30 10.45
C ASN A 92 -8.35 0.57 9.52
N SER A 93 -7.06 0.86 9.65
CA SER A 93 -5.98 0.17 8.93
C SER A 93 -5.74 -1.24 9.47
N PHE A 94 -5.77 -1.46 10.78
CA PHE A 94 -5.64 -2.82 11.35
C PHE A 94 -6.70 -3.76 10.78
N ASN A 95 -7.97 -3.34 10.80
CA ASN A 95 -9.06 -4.13 10.20
C ASN A 95 -8.88 -4.43 8.69
N LYS A 96 -8.12 -3.60 7.93
CA LYS A 96 -7.88 -3.83 6.49
C LYS A 96 -6.95 -5.02 6.28
N TYR A 97 -5.83 -5.01 7.00
CA TYR A 97 -4.82 -6.05 6.88
C TYR A 97 -5.33 -7.36 7.46
N ASP A 98 -5.90 -7.32 8.66
CA ASP A 98 -6.46 -8.49 9.34
C ASP A 98 -7.52 -9.19 8.45
N LEU A 99 -8.46 -8.43 7.86
CA LEU A 99 -9.48 -9.01 6.98
C LEU A 99 -8.88 -9.62 5.70
N ALA A 100 -7.87 -8.98 5.12
CA ALA A 100 -7.23 -9.52 3.92
C ALA A 100 -6.47 -10.82 4.24
N GLU A 101 -5.79 -10.89 5.39
CA GLU A 101 -5.14 -12.12 5.88
C GLU A 101 -6.17 -13.22 6.19
N ASP A 102 -7.30 -12.89 6.83
CA ASP A 102 -8.41 -13.81 7.09
C ASP A 102 -9.01 -14.39 5.80
N MET A 103 -8.99 -13.61 4.71
CA MET A 103 -9.39 -14.07 3.37
C MET A 103 -8.30 -14.89 2.65
N GLY A 104 -7.16 -15.12 3.31
CA GLY A 104 -6.04 -15.92 2.81
C GLY A 104 -5.03 -15.16 1.96
N TYR A 105 -5.13 -13.83 1.85
CA TYR A 105 -4.16 -13.03 1.13
C TYR A 105 -2.89 -12.83 1.94
N LYS A 106 -1.74 -12.93 1.26
CA LYS A 106 -0.46 -12.44 1.80
C LYS A 106 -0.37 -10.95 1.54
N ILE A 107 0.22 -10.18 2.45
CA ILE A 107 0.32 -8.72 2.30
C ILE A 107 1.75 -8.28 2.50
N GLU A 108 2.28 -7.51 1.56
CA GLU A 108 3.62 -6.93 1.67
C GLU A 108 3.64 -5.44 1.35
N ARG A 109 4.54 -4.74 2.04
CA ARG A 109 4.70 -3.29 1.94
C ARG A 109 6.11 -2.95 1.50
N PHE A 110 6.24 -2.17 0.43
CA PHE A 110 7.54 -1.78 -0.09
C PHE A 110 7.69 -0.26 -0.13
N ASP A 111 8.90 0.20 0.15
CA ASP A 111 9.28 1.58 -0.10
C ASP A 111 9.52 1.80 -1.61
N PRO A 112 9.16 2.98 -2.16
CA PRO A 112 9.40 3.33 -3.55
C PRO A 112 10.83 3.08 -4.03
N HIS A 113 11.82 3.37 -3.18
CA HIS A 113 13.23 3.16 -3.50
C HIS A 113 13.57 1.67 -3.71
N THR A 114 12.97 0.78 -2.93
CA THR A 114 13.19 -0.67 -3.04
C THR A 114 12.59 -1.20 -4.34
N VAL A 115 11.43 -0.65 -4.73
CA VAL A 115 10.78 -0.95 -6.01
C VAL A 115 11.66 -0.48 -7.18
N GLU A 116 12.09 0.79 -7.19
CA GLU A 116 12.93 1.37 -8.24
C GLU A 116 14.28 0.63 -8.42
N SER A 117 14.80 0.03 -7.35
CA SER A 117 16.04 -0.76 -7.39
C SER A 117 15.89 -2.20 -7.93
N GLY A 118 14.67 -2.58 -8.36
CA GLY A 118 14.33 -3.92 -8.84
C GLY A 118 14.45 -5.02 -7.77
N GLN A 119 14.53 -4.66 -6.48
CA GLN A 119 14.58 -5.66 -5.40
C GLN A 119 13.23 -6.38 -5.25
N VAL A 120 12.14 -5.65 -5.46
CA VAL A 120 10.78 -6.19 -5.32
C VAL A 120 10.51 -7.26 -6.36
N ILE A 121 10.81 -7.02 -7.63
CA ILE A 121 10.61 -8.02 -8.68
C ILE A 121 11.47 -9.28 -8.47
N ARG A 122 12.75 -9.12 -8.09
CA ARG A 122 13.64 -10.25 -7.75
C ARG A 122 13.06 -11.09 -6.61
N TRP A 123 12.52 -10.43 -5.59
CA TRP A 123 11.88 -11.11 -4.47
C TRP A 123 10.60 -11.84 -4.90
N ILE A 124 9.75 -11.23 -5.74
CA ILE A 124 8.52 -11.86 -6.28
C ILE A 124 8.88 -13.11 -7.08
N ASN A 125 9.87 -13.02 -7.98
CA ASN A 125 10.34 -14.18 -8.76
C ASN A 125 10.82 -15.31 -7.84
N SER A 126 11.58 -14.98 -6.81
CA SER A 126 12.03 -15.97 -5.83
C SER A 126 10.87 -16.61 -5.04
N GLN A 127 9.77 -15.89 -4.81
CA GLN A 127 8.55 -16.51 -4.23
C GLN A 127 7.85 -17.44 -5.23
N LEU A 128 7.82 -17.07 -6.51
CA LEU A 128 7.22 -17.86 -7.57
C LEU A 128 7.99 -19.17 -7.77
N GLU A 129 9.33 -19.11 -7.84
CA GLU A 129 10.20 -20.28 -7.91
C GLU A 129 9.95 -21.24 -6.74
N ARG A 130 9.90 -20.72 -5.50
CA ARG A 130 9.59 -21.54 -4.32
C ARG A 130 8.21 -22.19 -4.35
N LEU A 131 7.25 -21.57 -5.02
CA LEU A 131 5.92 -22.14 -5.18
C LEU A 131 5.94 -23.28 -6.21
N GLU A 132 6.78 -23.18 -7.24
CA GLU A 132 6.98 -24.21 -8.26
C GLU A 132 7.79 -25.39 -7.72
N ASP A 133 8.80 -25.13 -6.88
CA ASP A 133 9.63 -26.12 -6.20
C ASP A 133 9.00 -26.70 -4.91
N GLY A 134 7.72 -26.41 -4.66
CA GLY A 134 6.98 -26.95 -3.51
C GLY A 134 7.00 -28.49 -3.51
N PRO A 135 6.97 -29.14 -2.33
CA PRO A 135 7.28 -30.57 -2.22
C PRO A 135 6.31 -31.37 -3.08
N ASP A 136 6.86 -32.06 -4.08
CA ASP A 136 6.21 -33.15 -4.78
C ASP A 136 5.84 -34.17 -3.70
N GLN A 137 4.59 -34.09 -3.20
CA GLN A 137 4.03 -35.06 -2.27
C GLN A 137 3.88 -36.34 -3.08
N THR A 138 5.00 -37.04 -3.25
CA THR A 138 5.06 -38.41 -3.71
C THR A 138 4.24 -39.21 -2.72
N ILE A 139 2.97 -39.41 -3.05
CA ILE A 139 2.08 -40.34 -2.35
C ILE A 139 2.84 -41.66 -2.36
N PRO A 140 3.25 -42.20 -1.20
CA PRO A 140 3.84 -43.53 -1.19
C PRO A 140 2.73 -44.49 -1.63
N THR A 141 2.90 -45.08 -2.81
CA THR A 141 2.14 -46.25 -3.22
C THR A 141 2.54 -47.39 -2.29
N ASP A 142 1.99 -47.42 -1.09
CA ASP A 142 2.07 -48.59 -0.23
C ASP A 142 0.99 -49.58 -0.70
N GLY A 143 1.27 -50.17 -1.86
CA GLY A 143 0.67 -51.44 -2.25
C GLY A 143 1.59 -52.52 -1.73
N SER A 144 1.30 -53.09 -0.56
CA SER A 144 1.79 -54.42 -0.16
C SER A 144 0.98 -55.01 1.00
N ASN A 145 0.17 -56.01 0.60
CA ASN A 145 -0.44 -57.13 1.33
C ASN A 145 -1.63 -56.89 2.27
#